data_AF-A0AAU5N677-F1
#
_entry.id   AF-A0AAU5N677-F1
#
_cell.length_a   1.000
_cell.length_b   1.000
_cell.length_c   1.000
_cell.angle_alpha   90.00
_cell.angle_beta   90.00
_cell.angle_gamma   90.00
#
_symmetry.space_group_name_H-M   'P 1'
#
loop_
_entity.id
_entity.type
_entity.pdbx_description
1 polymer ?
#
loop_
_entity_poly.entity_id
_entity_poly.type
_entity_poly.pdbx_seq_one_letter_code
_entity_poly.pdbx_strand_id
1 'polypeptide(L)'
;MTSRSRISGLLGHHVVVIGVAVALFRTLFLEEARPAPGMYPRVPPPEGLLEREKEYLAWLDSYVAWLVRVARSHQRRFVLLTCASGLSALAISPAVAVRAPIWIPAALGFITAACQFLLVLGQDQKLYLLIHEQSVKLQKIRRDFGFGTDSAQDGWAMRKRFTEFRQAVEKIKENYGSQVFRIKGQEPPPPPQTAIAG
;
A
#
# COMPACT_ATOMS: atom_id res chain seq x y z
N MET A 1 -49.22 13.80 15.08
CA MET A 1 -48.21 12.78 15.49
C MET A 1 -47.34 12.32 14.30
N THR A 2 -46.75 13.23 13.51
CA THR A 2 -46.03 12.87 12.25
C THR A 2 -44.56 13.29 12.20
N SER A 3 -44.11 14.15 13.13
CA SER A 3 -42.73 14.66 13.18
C SER A 3 -41.73 13.67 13.79
N ARG A 4 -42.10 12.95 14.87
CA ARG A 4 -41.21 11.98 15.54
C ARG A 4 -40.88 10.75 14.67
N SER A 5 -41.82 10.28 13.83
CA SER A 5 -41.57 9.10 12.98
C SER A 5 -40.60 9.38 11.84
N ARG A 6 -40.59 10.59 11.27
CA ARG A 6 -39.63 11.00 10.23
C ARG A 6 -38.20 11.12 10.76
N ILE A 7 -38.03 11.67 11.96
CA ILE A 7 -36.73 11.79 12.62
C ILE A 7 -36.18 10.39 12.99
N SER A 8 -37.04 9.50 13.47
CA SER A 8 -36.68 8.10 13.74
C SER A 8 -36.31 7.31 12.48
N GLY A 9 -37.00 7.56 11.36
CA GLY A 9 -36.69 6.93 10.06
C GLY A 9 -35.37 7.41 9.46
N LEU A 10 -35.08 8.72 9.55
CA LEU A 10 -33.80 9.31 9.15
C LEU A 10 -32.64 8.80 10.01
N LEU A 11 -32.81 8.75 11.34
CA LEU A 11 -31.83 8.16 12.26
C LEU A 11 -31.57 6.68 11.94
N GLY A 12 -32.63 5.89 11.69
CA GLY A 12 -32.50 4.49 11.29
C GLY A 12 -31.72 4.32 9.99
N HIS A 13 -32.04 5.12 8.96
CA HIS A 13 -31.29 5.11 7.69
C HIS A 13 -29.83 5.50 7.87
N HIS A 14 -29.53 6.55 8.64
CA HIS A 14 -28.15 6.97 8.89
C HIS A 14 -27.36 5.91 9.67
N VAL A 15 -27.97 5.25 10.65
CA VAL A 15 -27.33 4.15 11.39
C VAL A 15 -27.07 2.95 10.49
N VAL A 16 -27.98 2.62 9.57
CA VAL A 16 -27.77 1.53 8.59
C VAL A 16 -26.67 1.90 7.59
N VAL A 17 -26.67 3.13 7.06
CA VAL A 17 -25.62 3.60 6.13
C VAL A 17 -24.26 3.64 6.81
N ILE A 18 -24.19 4.14 8.06
CA ILE A 18 -22.96 4.13 8.85
C ILE A 18 -22.55 2.69 9.17
N GLY A 19 -23.49 1.80 9.52
CA GLY A 19 -23.22 0.39 9.79
C GLY A 19 -22.69 -0.37 8.58
N VAL A 20 -23.27 -0.15 7.40
CA VAL A 20 -22.80 -0.71 6.12
C VAL A 20 -21.47 -0.09 5.72
N ALA A 21 -21.28 1.22 5.90
CA ALA A 21 -20.00 1.87 5.65
C ALA A 21 -18.91 1.33 6.58
N VAL A 22 -19.19 1.14 7.87
CA VAL A 22 -18.27 0.55 8.85
C VAL A 22 -18.01 -0.92 8.55
N ALA A 23 -19.01 -1.69 8.12
CA ALA A 23 -18.84 -3.08 7.73
C ALA A 23 -17.98 -3.20 6.46
N LEU A 24 -18.25 -2.41 5.42
CA LEU A 24 -17.44 -2.34 4.20
C LEU A 24 -16.02 -1.85 4.50
N PHE A 25 -15.89 -0.86 5.37
CA PHE A 25 -14.60 -0.37 5.81
C PHE A 25 -13.83 -1.45 6.56
N ARG A 26 -14.51 -2.20 7.45
CA ARG A 26 -13.92 -3.31 8.18
C ARG A 26 -13.54 -4.48 7.26
N THR A 27 -14.36 -4.82 6.26
CA THR A 27 -14.05 -5.90 5.30
C THR A 27 -12.90 -5.50 4.38
N LEU A 28 -12.90 -4.27 3.85
CA LEU A 28 -11.78 -3.74 3.07
C LEU A 28 -10.50 -3.71 3.92
N PHE A 29 -10.58 -3.30 5.18
CA PHE A 29 -9.44 -3.35 6.10
C PHE A 29 -8.98 -4.76 6.42
N LEU A 30 -9.89 -5.72 6.59
CA LEU A 30 -9.56 -7.10 6.98
C LEU A 30 -9.02 -7.93 5.81
N GLU A 31 -9.55 -7.75 4.61
CA GLU A 31 -9.04 -8.40 3.40
C GLU A 31 -7.68 -7.83 2.98
N GLU A 32 -7.46 -6.54 3.20
CA GLU A 32 -6.25 -5.84 2.74
C GLU A 32 -5.14 -5.76 3.82
N ALA A 33 -5.45 -6.12 5.08
CA ALA A 33 -4.50 -6.18 6.19
C ALA A 33 -3.47 -7.33 6.11
N ARG A 34 -3.48 -8.15 5.06
CA ARG A 34 -2.53 -9.27 4.93
C ARG A 34 -1.87 -9.21 3.54
N PRO A 35 -0.68 -8.57 3.49
CA PRO A 35 0.49 -9.28 4.00
C PRO A 35 1.22 -8.48 5.08
N ALA A 36 1.33 -9.08 6.27
CA ALA A 36 2.32 -8.66 7.26
C ALA A 36 3.73 -8.79 6.65
N PRO A 37 4.69 -7.91 6.99
CA PRO A 37 6.08 -8.04 6.55
C PRO A 37 6.73 -9.38 7.00
N GLY A 38 6.13 -10.10 7.97
CA GLY A 38 6.51 -11.46 8.36
C GLY A 38 5.68 -12.58 7.70
N MET A 39 4.79 -12.29 6.76
CA MET A 39 3.91 -13.28 6.12
C MET A 39 4.58 -13.99 4.93
N TYR A 40 5.68 -13.43 4.42
CA TYR A 40 6.48 -14.10 3.41
C TYR A 40 7.53 -14.94 4.15
N PRO A 41 7.53 -16.27 3.99
CA PRO A 41 8.56 -17.10 4.56
C PRO A 41 9.91 -16.55 4.10
N ARG A 42 10.83 -16.31 5.04
CA ARG A 42 12.20 -15.92 4.71
C ARG A 42 12.77 -17.06 3.87
N VAL A 43 12.95 -16.82 2.58
CA VAL A 43 13.57 -17.79 1.68
C VAL A 43 15.07 -17.72 1.94
N PRO A 44 15.69 -18.78 2.49
CA PRO A 44 17.14 -18.77 2.70
C PRO A 44 17.85 -18.52 1.37
N PRO A 45 19.01 -17.84 1.37
CA PRO A 45 19.80 -17.70 0.15
C PRO A 45 20.22 -19.10 -0.34
N PRO A 46 20.12 -19.37 -1.65
CA PRO A 46 20.60 -20.64 -2.19
C PRO A 46 22.10 -20.83 -1.94
N GLU A 47 22.51 -22.08 -1.76
CA GLU A 47 23.90 -22.46 -1.56
C GLU A 47 24.73 -22.22 -2.83
N GLY A 48 26.01 -21.85 -2.70
CA GLY A 48 26.90 -21.60 -3.86
C GLY A 48 26.93 -20.15 -4.38
N LEU A 49 26.21 -19.22 -3.74
CA LEU A 49 26.30 -17.79 -4.02
C LEU A 49 27.60 -17.16 -3.48
N LEU A 50 28.15 -16.20 -4.23
CA LEU A 50 29.23 -15.33 -3.76
C LEU A 50 28.73 -14.36 -2.67
N GLU A 51 29.62 -13.89 -1.79
CA GLU A 51 29.24 -12.95 -0.72
C GLU A 51 28.57 -11.68 -1.26
N ARG A 52 29.04 -11.12 -2.38
CA ARG A 52 28.43 -9.96 -3.05
C ARG A 52 27.00 -10.23 -3.54
N GLU A 53 26.72 -11.47 -3.95
CA GLU A 53 25.39 -11.87 -4.42
C GLU A 53 24.44 -12.02 -3.23
N LYS A 54 24.93 -12.55 -2.10
CA LYS A 54 24.20 -12.58 -0.83
C LYS A 54 23.87 -11.18 -0.33
N GLU A 55 24.82 -10.24 -0.43
CA GLU A 55 24.60 -8.82 -0.10
C GLU A 55 23.49 -8.21 -0.95
N TYR A 56 23.45 -8.48 -2.26
CA TYR A 56 22.38 -8.01 -3.14
C TYR A 56 21.01 -8.58 -2.76
N LEU A 57 20.94 -9.87 -2.39
CA LEU A 57 19.71 -10.49 -1.91
C LEU A 57 19.21 -9.88 -0.60
N ALA A 58 20.12 -9.65 0.36
CA ALA A 58 19.80 -8.99 1.63
C ALA A 58 19.33 -7.54 1.41
N TRP A 59 19.96 -6.83 0.46
CA TRP A 59 19.49 -5.51 0.03
C TRP A 59 18.10 -5.59 -0.61
N LEU A 60 17.84 -6.57 -1.48
CA LEU A 60 16.53 -6.72 -2.12
C LEU A 60 15.43 -6.97 -1.09
N ASP A 61 15.68 -7.83 -0.09
CA ASP A 61 14.74 -8.09 1.00
C ASP A 61 14.46 -6.79 1.80
N SER A 62 15.50 -5.98 2.03
CA SER A 62 15.38 -4.67 2.69
C SER A 62 14.62 -3.65 1.84
N TYR A 63 14.83 -3.66 0.52
CA TYR A 63 14.15 -2.81 -0.44
C TYR A 63 12.65 -3.16 -0.54
N VAL A 64 12.32 -4.45 -0.61
CA VAL A 64 10.93 -4.94 -0.57
C VAL A 64 10.26 -4.53 0.75
N ALA A 65 10.93 -4.70 1.88
CA ALA A 65 10.40 -4.26 3.17
C ALA A 65 10.14 -2.74 3.21
N TRP A 66 11.03 -1.95 2.60
CA TRP A 66 10.82 -0.51 2.43
C TRP A 66 9.61 -0.20 1.55
N LEU A 67 9.47 -0.84 0.39
CA LEU A 67 8.30 -0.67 -0.49
C LEU A 67 6.99 -0.96 0.24
N VAL A 68 6.92 -2.07 0.99
CA VAL A 68 5.74 -2.43 1.79
C VAL A 68 5.42 -1.36 2.85
N ARG A 69 6.43 -0.79 3.51
CA ARG A 69 6.22 0.31 4.47
C ARG A 69 5.67 1.56 3.81
N VAL A 70 6.22 1.94 2.65
CA VAL A 70 5.78 3.12 1.89
C VAL A 70 4.34 2.92 1.39
N ALA A 71 4.05 1.75 0.79
CA ALA A 71 2.70 1.39 0.36
C ALA A 71 1.68 1.53 1.50
N ARG A 72 1.99 1.00 2.69
CA ARG A 72 1.13 1.12 3.87
C ARG A 72 0.94 2.56 4.35
N SER A 73 1.97 3.39 4.24
CA SER A 73 1.86 4.81 4.60
C SER A 73 0.83 5.51 3.71
N HIS A 74 0.93 5.30 2.39
CA HIS A 74 -0.04 5.83 1.42
C HIS A 74 -1.46 5.27 1.64
N GLN A 75 -1.58 3.95 1.87
CA GLN A 75 -2.88 3.33 2.18
C GLN A 75 -3.52 3.94 3.42
N ARG A 76 -2.77 4.10 4.51
CA ARG A 76 -3.26 4.73 5.76
C ARG A 76 -3.74 6.15 5.50
N ARG A 77 -2.98 6.94 4.74
CA ARG A 77 -3.36 8.31 4.39
C ARG A 77 -4.63 8.35 3.54
N PHE A 78 -4.72 7.52 2.51
CA PHE A 78 -5.91 7.39 1.66
C PHE A 78 -7.14 7.05 2.49
N VAL A 79 -7.02 6.06 3.37
CA VAL A 79 -8.09 5.65 4.26
C VAL A 79 -8.52 6.79 5.16
N LEU A 80 -7.57 7.41 5.88
CA LEU A 80 -7.89 8.42 6.89
C LEU A 80 -8.64 9.59 6.26
N LEU A 81 -8.19 10.04 5.08
CA LEU A 81 -8.86 11.10 4.33
C LEU A 81 -10.24 10.67 3.83
N THR A 82 -10.38 9.44 3.33
CA THR A 82 -11.68 8.91 2.89
C THR A 82 -12.68 8.81 4.05
N CYS A 83 -12.22 8.34 5.21
CA CYS A 83 -13.03 8.24 6.42
C CYS A 83 -13.43 9.61 6.95
N ALA A 84 -12.47 10.53 7.07
CA ALA A 84 -12.74 11.90 7.52
C ALA A 84 -13.72 12.61 6.58
N SER A 85 -13.56 12.44 5.27
CA SER A 85 -14.50 12.95 4.27
C SER A 85 -15.88 12.34 4.42
N GLY A 86 -15.98 11.01 4.53
CA GLY A 86 -17.26 10.31 4.61
C GLY A 86 -18.03 10.64 5.89
N LEU A 87 -17.36 10.63 7.04
CA LEU A 87 -17.96 10.98 8.33
C LEU A 87 -18.41 12.44 8.36
N SER A 88 -17.59 13.35 7.83
CA SER A 88 -17.94 14.78 7.78
C SER A 88 -19.17 15.02 6.89
N ALA A 89 -19.23 14.38 5.72
CA ALA A 89 -20.38 14.48 4.82
C ALA A 89 -21.67 13.91 5.44
N LEU A 90 -21.58 12.73 6.07
CA LEU A 90 -22.71 12.10 6.75
C LEU A 90 -23.21 12.92 7.94
N ALA A 91 -22.34 13.68 8.62
CA ALA A 91 -22.68 14.51 9.76
C ALA A 91 -23.43 15.81 9.38
N ILE A 92 -23.42 16.22 8.10
CA ILE A 92 -24.12 17.44 7.64
C ILE A 92 -25.64 17.31 7.85
N SER A 93 -26.22 16.19 7.41
CA SER A 93 -27.67 15.95 7.52
C SER A 93 -28.20 16.00 8.96
N PRO A 94 -27.61 15.29 9.93
CA PRO A 94 -28.04 15.39 11.33
C PRO A 94 -27.77 16.78 11.93
N ALA A 95 -26.67 17.46 11.57
CA ALA A 95 -26.41 18.83 12.04
C ALA A 95 -27.51 19.80 11.60
N VAL A 96 -27.96 19.70 10.34
CA VAL A 96 -29.09 20.48 9.83
C VAL A 96 -30.40 20.09 10.53
N ALA A 97 -30.63 18.79 10.77
CA ALA A 97 -31.85 18.30 11.41
C ALA A 97 -32.02 18.79 12.86
N VAL A 98 -30.92 18.90 13.62
CA VAL A 98 -30.95 19.44 14.99
C VAL A 98 -30.90 20.98 15.04
N ARG A 99 -30.95 21.65 13.88
CA ARG A 99 -30.83 23.11 13.75
C ARG A 99 -29.57 23.65 14.42
N ALA A 100 -28.46 22.94 14.24
CA ALA A 100 -27.16 23.40 14.68
C ALA A 100 -26.84 24.79 14.08
N PRO A 101 -26.03 25.62 14.75
CA PRO A 101 -25.52 26.86 14.18
C PRO A 101 -24.97 26.65 12.76
N ILE A 102 -25.27 27.57 11.84
CA ILE A 102 -24.97 27.45 10.39
C ILE A 102 -23.49 27.18 10.12
N TRP A 103 -22.59 27.65 10.99
CA TRP A 103 -21.16 27.41 10.86
C TRP A 103 -20.75 25.93 11.01
N ILE A 104 -21.54 25.11 11.71
CA ILE A 104 -21.26 23.68 11.93
C ILE A 104 -21.37 22.87 10.62
N PRO A 105 -22.51 22.82 9.91
CA PRO A 105 -22.59 22.12 8.63
C PRO A 105 -21.68 22.73 7.55
N ALA A 106 -21.42 24.04 7.59
CA ALA A 106 -20.46 24.68 6.69
C ALA A 106 -19.02 24.18 6.93
N ALA A 107 -18.60 24.07 8.20
CA ALA A 107 -17.29 23.53 8.56
C ALA A 107 -17.14 22.05 8.13
N LEU A 108 -18.18 21.23 8.33
CA LEU A 108 -18.20 19.84 7.89
C LEU A 108 -18.12 19.71 6.36
N GLY A 109 -18.84 20.58 5.63
CA GLY A 109 -18.74 20.68 4.17
C GLY A 109 -17.33 21.04 3.69
N PHE A 110 -16.70 22.01 4.35
CA PHE A 110 -15.31 22.39 4.07
C PHE A 110 -14.33 21.24 4.33
N ILE A 111 -14.43 20.55 5.47
CA ILE A 111 -13.57 19.39 5.79
C ILE A 111 -13.73 18.30 4.73
N THR A 112 -14.96 18.03 4.30
CA THR A 112 -15.25 17.06 3.23
C THR A 112 -14.53 17.46 1.94
N ALA A 113 -14.69 18.71 1.49
CA ALA A 113 -14.05 19.21 0.27
C ALA A 113 -12.52 19.20 0.35
N ALA A 114 -11.95 19.62 1.49
CA ALA A 114 -10.51 19.61 1.72
C ALA A 114 -9.93 18.19 1.69
N CYS A 115 -10.61 17.21 2.30
CA CYS A 115 -10.18 15.81 2.27
C CYS A 115 -10.23 15.24 0.84
N GLN A 116 -11.29 15.53 0.08
CA GLN A 116 -11.41 15.13 -1.33
C GLN A 116 -10.31 15.75 -2.20
N PHE A 117 -10.00 17.03 -2.00
CA PHE A 117 -8.91 17.70 -2.69
C PHE A 117 -7.56 17.04 -2.40
N LEU A 118 -7.28 16.71 -1.13
CA LEU A 118 -6.06 16.00 -0.73
C LEU A 118 -5.98 14.58 -1.31
N LEU A 119 -7.11 13.88 -1.45
CA LEU A 119 -7.17 12.56 -2.10
C LEU A 119 -6.82 12.64 -3.59
N VAL A 120 -7.35 13.63 -4.30
CA VAL A 120 -7.08 13.86 -5.73
C VAL A 120 -5.62 14.24 -5.96
N LEU A 121 -5.07 15.16 -5.16
CA LEU A 121 -3.67 15.57 -5.27
C LEU A 121 -2.70 14.47 -4.85
N GLY A 122 -3.04 13.72 -3.80
CA GLY A 122 -2.17 12.69 -3.23
C GLY A 122 -2.02 11.48 -4.13
N GLN A 123 -3.07 11.12 -4.89
CA GLN A 123 -3.16 9.86 -5.64
C GLN A 123 -2.76 8.63 -4.79
N ASP A 124 -2.98 8.73 -3.46
CA ASP A 124 -2.42 7.80 -2.48
C ASP A 124 -2.90 6.35 -2.73
N GLN A 125 -4.12 6.16 -3.25
CA GLN A 125 -4.64 4.84 -3.65
C GLN A 125 -3.87 4.25 -4.83
N LYS A 126 -3.60 5.05 -5.87
CA LYS A 126 -2.87 4.61 -7.06
C LYS A 126 -1.42 4.28 -6.72
N LEU A 127 -0.79 5.13 -5.91
CA LEU A 127 0.56 4.91 -5.38
C LEU A 127 0.65 3.63 -4.57
N TYR A 128 -0.27 3.43 -3.63
CA TYR A 128 -0.35 2.23 -2.83
C TYR A 128 -0.40 0.97 -3.71
N LEU A 129 -1.32 0.93 -4.69
CA LEU A 129 -1.49 -0.23 -5.57
C LEU A 129 -0.24 -0.51 -6.40
N LEU A 130 0.39 0.51 -6.98
CA LEU A 130 1.61 0.36 -7.78
C LEU A 130 2.78 -0.17 -6.95
N ILE A 131 3.01 0.40 -5.77
CA ILE A 131 4.11 0.00 -4.88
C ILE A 131 3.84 -1.42 -4.33
N HIS A 132 2.59 -1.73 -4.01
CA HIS A 132 2.20 -3.07 -3.59
C HIS A 132 2.45 -4.10 -4.70
N GLU A 133 1.99 -3.84 -5.93
CA GLU A 133 2.21 -4.72 -7.07
C GLU A 133 3.70 -4.94 -7.35
N GLN A 134 4.51 -3.87 -7.29
CA GLN A 134 5.97 -3.95 -7.41
C GLN A 134 6.55 -4.89 -6.34
N SER A 135 6.14 -4.72 -5.08
CA SER A 135 6.64 -5.55 -3.97
C SER A 135 6.30 -7.03 -4.16
N VAL A 136 5.08 -7.34 -4.63
CA VAL A 136 4.64 -8.71 -4.89
C VAL A 136 5.43 -9.32 -6.05
N LYS A 137 5.65 -8.57 -7.14
CA LYS A 137 6.44 -9.06 -8.29
C LYS A 137 7.90 -9.33 -7.90
N LEU A 138 8.54 -8.44 -7.14
CA LEU A 138 9.91 -8.64 -6.64
C LEU A 138 10.01 -9.86 -5.72
N GLN A 139 9.04 -10.07 -4.84
CA GLN A 139 9.01 -11.24 -3.97
C GLN A 139 8.78 -12.54 -4.74
N LYS A 140 7.93 -12.52 -5.77
CA LYS A 140 7.74 -13.67 -6.64
C LYS A 140 9.05 -14.05 -7.31
N ILE A 141 9.76 -13.10 -7.91
CA ILE A 141 11.06 -13.35 -8.55
C ILE A 141 12.09 -13.86 -7.53
N ARG A 142 12.14 -13.29 -6.32
CA ARG A 142 13.02 -13.77 -5.25
C ARG A 142 12.74 -15.22 -4.87
N ARG A 143 11.46 -15.60 -4.81
CA ARG A 143 11.01 -16.96 -4.50
C ARG A 143 11.31 -17.93 -5.63
N ASP A 144 11.03 -17.55 -6.87
CA ASP A 144 11.29 -18.36 -8.06
C ASP A 144 12.80 -18.64 -8.21
N PHE A 145 13.65 -17.68 -7.86
CA PHE A 145 15.10 -17.86 -7.78
C PHE A 145 15.49 -18.93 -6.76
N GLY A 146 14.90 -18.91 -5.56
CA GLY A 146 15.20 -19.86 -4.47
C GLY A 146 14.66 -21.28 -4.66
N PHE A 147 13.60 -21.48 -5.47
CA PHE A 147 13.03 -22.82 -5.68
C PHE A 147 13.71 -23.64 -6.77
N GLY A 148 14.31 -23.01 -7.78
CA GLY A 148 14.95 -23.77 -8.87
C GLY A 148 16.39 -24.20 -8.59
N THR A 149 16.93 -23.96 -7.40
CA THR A 149 18.31 -24.28 -7.00
C THR A 149 18.36 -25.62 -6.30
N ASP A 150 18.71 -26.68 -7.04
CA ASP A 150 19.14 -27.95 -6.44
C ASP A 150 20.54 -27.80 -5.85
N SER A 151 20.81 -28.48 -4.73
CA SER A 151 22.08 -28.45 -3.99
C SER A 151 23.30 -28.98 -4.76
N ALA A 152 23.11 -29.39 -6.03
CA ALA A 152 24.14 -29.92 -6.93
C ALA A 152 24.46 -29.00 -8.12
N GLN A 153 23.98 -27.75 -8.14
CA GLN A 153 24.23 -26.83 -9.26
C GLN A 153 25.70 -26.38 -9.33
N ASP A 154 26.28 -26.48 -10.53
CA ASP A 154 27.59 -25.94 -10.87
C ASP A 154 27.64 -24.42 -10.62
N GLY A 155 28.75 -23.93 -10.06
CA GLY A 155 28.94 -22.53 -9.68
C GLY A 155 28.86 -21.55 -10.86
N TRP A 156 29.10 -22.01 -12.08
CA TRP A 156 28.86 -21.21 -13.30
C TRP A 156 27.36 -21.09 -13.63
N ALA A 157 26.61 -22.19 -13.52
CA ALA A 157 25.17 -22.18 -13.73
C ALA A 157 24.44 -21.31 -12.69
N MET A 158 24.90 -21.31 -11.44
CA MET A 158 24.37 -20.44 -10.38
C MET A 158 24.60 -18.95 -10.70
N ARG A 159 25.81 -18.58 -11.15
CA ARG A 159 26.14 -17.20 -11.55
C ARG A 159 25.29 -16.71 -12.72
N LYS A 160 25.06 -17.56 -13.72
CA LYS A 160 24.17 -17.24 -14.85
C LYS A 160 22.74 -16.97 -14.37
N ARG A 161 22.20 -17.83 -13.51
CA ARG A 161 20.86 -17.62 -12.92
C ARG A 161 20.78 -16.39 -12.05
N PHE A 162 21.82 -16.07 -11.27
CA PHE A 162 21.86 -14.83 -10.50
C PHE A 162 21.83 -13.60 -11.40
N THR A 163 22.53 -13.65 -12.54
CA THR A 163 22.53 -12.57 -13.53
C THR A 163 21.14 -12.36 -14.15
N GLU A 164 20.48 -13.45 -14.56
CA GLU A 164 19.11 -13.42 -15.09
C GLU A 164 18.10 -12.89 -14.05
N PHE A 165 18.23 -13.34 -12.80
CA PHE A 165 17.46 -12.83 -11.67
C PHE A 165 17.65 -11.32 -11.48
N ARG A 166 18.90 -10.85 -11.45
CA ARG A 166 19.24 -9.43 -11.30
C ARG A 166 18.66 -8.59 -12.43
N GLN A 167 18.78 -9.04 -13.68
CA GLN A 167 18.19 -8.35 -14.83
C GLN A 167 16.66 -8.24 -14.70
N ALA A 168 15.99 -9.29 -14.22
CA ALA A 168 14.55 -9.26 -14.00
C ALA A 168 14.14 -8.30 -12.87
N VAL A 169 14.92 -8.23 -11.78
CA VAL A 169 14.73 -7.27 -10.68
C VAL A 169 14.90 -5.83 -11.17
N GLU A 170 15.98 -5.53 -11.91
CA GLU A 170 16.22 -4.19 -12.44
C GLU A 170 15.14 -3.77 -13.45
N LYS A 171 14.68 -4.69 -14.31
CA LYS A 171 13.57 -4.42 -15.23
C LYS A 171 12.27 -4.07 -14.50
N ILE A 172 11.97 -4.75 -13.38
CA ILE A 172 10.81 -4.37 -12.54
C ILE A 172 11.04 -2.98 -11.93
N LYS A 173 12.23 -2.72 -11.36
CA LYS A 173 12.54 -1.41 -10.78
C LYS A 173 12.43 -0.28 -11.79
N GLU A 174 12.83 -0.48 -13.04
CA GLU A 174 12.73 0.52 -14.10
C GLU A 174 11.27 0.77 -14.52
N ASN A 175 10.51 -0.32 -14.77
CA ASN A 175 9.11 -0.25 -15.16
C ASN A 175 8.24 0.47 -14.12
N TYR A 176 8.47 0.22 -12.82
CA TYR A 176 7.74 0.85 -11.73
C TYR A 176 8.37 2.18 -11.30
N GLY A 177 9.69 2.30 -11.35
CA GLY A 177 10.42 3.53 -11.03
C GLY A 177 9.98 4.68 -11.92
N SER A 178 9.82 4.48 -13.23
CA SER A 178 9.28 5.50 -14.14
C SER A 178 7.88 6.00 -13.75
N GLN A 179 7.07 5.15 -13.09
CA GLN A 179 5.73 5.48 -12.63
C GLN A 179 5.72 6.10 -11.23
N VAL A 180 6.63 5.68 -10.35
CA VAL A 180 6.74 6.16 -8.95
C VAL A 180 7.53 7.48 -8.86
N PHE A 181 8.62 7.65 -9.62
CA PHE A 181 9.41 8.90 -9.66
C PHE A 181 8.62 10.08 -10.23
N ARG A 182 7.60 9.81 -11.06
CA ARG A 182 6.64 10.82 -11.50
C ARG A 182 5.74 11.35 -10.38
N ILE A 183 5.70 10.69 -9.22
CA ILE A 183 4.66 10.93 -8.21
C ILE A 183 5.20 11.42 -6.84
N LYS A 184 6.43 11.09 -6.38
CA LYS A 184 7.13 11.84 -5.29
C LYS A 184 8.54 11.34 -4.92
N GLY A 185 9.38 12.26 -4.43
CA GLY A 185 10.76 12.06 -3.96
C GLY A 185 10.91 11.43 -2.57
N GLN A 186 10.67 10.12 -2.46
CA GLN A 186 11.23 9.30 -1.38
C GLN A 186 12.33 8.43 -1.95
N GLU A 187 13.55 8.59 -1.44
CA GLU A 187 14.71 7.86 -1.96
C GLU A 187 14.74 6.42 -1.40
N PRO A 188 14.95 5.42 -2.27
CA PRO A 188 15.11 4.05 -1.84
C PRO A 188 16.46 3.85 -1.12
N PRO A 189 16.60 2.81 -0.28
CA PRO A 189 17.90 2.47 0.30
C PRO A 189 18.93 2.24 -0.82
N PRO A 190 20.13 2.86 -0.73
CA PRO A 190 21.13 2.75 -1.79
C PRO A 190 21.56 1.28 -1.95
N PRO A 191 21.79 0.81 -3.19
CA PRO A 191 22.33 -0.52 -3.40
C PRO A 191 23.76 -0.60 -2.84
N PRO A 192 24.20 -1.77 -2.32
CA PRO A 192 25.58 -1.93 -1.88
C PRO A 192 26.55 -1.70 -3.04
N GLN A 193 27.57 -0.85 -2.82
CA GLN A 193 28.56 -0.47 -3.85
C GLN A 193 29.32 -1.68 -4.39
N THR A 194 29.54 -2.68 -3.53
CA THR A 194 30.13 -3.99 -3.84
C THR A 194 29.31 -4.83 -4.81
N ALA A 195 27.98 -4.61 -4.89
CA ALA A 195 27.09 -5.28 -5.83
C ALA A 195 26.87 -4.48 -7.13
N ILE A 196 27.24 -3.20 -7.16
CA ILE A 196 27.12 -2.34 -8.35
C ILE A 196 28.30 -2.56 -9.31
N ALA A 197 29.50 -2.82 -8.79
CA ALA A 197 30.69 -3.10 -9.60
C ALA A 197 30.71 -4.55 -10.09
N GLY A 198 30.25 -4.74 -11.33
CA GLY A 198 30.40 -5.94 -12.16
C GLY A 198 30.53 -5.52 -13.61
#